data_AF-A0A9X1ITX2-F1
#
_entry.id   AF-A0A9X1ITX2-F1
#
_cell.length_a   1.000
_cell.length_b   1.000
_cell.length_c   1.000
_cell.angle_alpha   90.00
_cell.angle_beta   90.00
_cell.angle_gamma   90.00
#
_symmetry.space_group_name_H-M   'P 1'
#
loop_
_entity.id
_entity.type
_entity.pdbx_description
1 polymer ?
#
loop_
_entity_poly.entity_id
_entity_poly.type
_entity_poly.pdbx_seq_one_letter_code
_entity_poly.pdbx_strand_id
1 'polypeptide(L)' 'MGLVVTRKMEQSLVIINEETNEKIEITLFRHELKGDIRMKIDAPKKYNILREEVIPE' A
#
# COMPACT_ATOMS: atom_id res chain seq x y z
N MET A 1 7.61 6.08 14.27
CA MET A 1 6.98 7.26 13.65
C MET A 1 6.12 6.77 12.50
N GLY A 2 4.89 7.29 12.34
CA GLY A 2 4.01 6.97 11.22
C GLY A 2 3.64 8.23 10.45
N LEU A 3 3.48 8.12 9.13
CA LEU A 3 3.01 9.21 8.27
C LEU A 3 1.51 9.00 7.99
N VAL A 4 0.69 10.02 8.28
CA VAL A 4 -0.74 10.02 7.94
C VAL A 4 -0.95 11.03 6.81
N VAL A 5 -1.54 10.57 5.70
CA VAL A 5 -1.78 11.41 4.51
C VAL A 5 -3.15 11.13 3.91
N THR A 6 -3.77 12.16 3.35
CA THR A 6 -4.99 12.04 2.53
C THR A 6 -4.60 12.03 1.06
N ARG A 7 -5.15 11.07 0.30
CA ARG A 7 -4.94 10.91 -1.15
C ARG A 7 -6.27 10.85 -1.87
N LYS A 8 -6.32 11.42 -3.08
CA LYS A 8 -7.42 11.23 -4.04
C LYS A 8 -7.26 9.87 -4.73
N MET A 9 -8.31 9.42 -5.42
CA MET A 9 -8.23 8.23 -6.28
C MET A 9 -7.12 8.37 -7.32
N GLU A 10 -6.53 7.24 -7.70
CA GLU A 10 -5.41 7.09 -8.62
C GLU A 10 -4.10 7.76 -8.16
N GLN A 11 -4.08 8.39 -6.99
CA GLN A 11 -2.84 8.88 -6.39
C GLN A 11 -2.11 7.77 -5.64
N SER A 12 -0.79 7.81 -5.77
CA SER A 12 0.12 6.87 -5.12
C SER A 12 0.83 7.49 -3.91
N LEU A 13 1.18 6.62 -2.97
CA LEU A 13 2.16 6.84 -1.92
C LEU A 13 3.36 5.91 -2.20
N VAL A 14 4.58 6.42 -2.11
CA VAL A 14 5.79 5.63 -2.31
C VAL A 14 6.60 5.60 -1.03
N ILE A 15 6.96 4.40 -0.59
CA ILE A 15 7.90 4.15 0.49
C ILE A 15 9.23 3.74 -0.16
N ILE A 16 10.31 4.43 0.20
CA ILE A 16 11.64 4.18 -0.34
C ILE A 16 12.53 3.68 0.79
N ASN A 17 13.20 2.55 0.58
CA ASN A 17 14.33 2.15 1.39
C ASN A 17 15.59 2.80 0.81
N GLU A 18 16.17 3.78 1.52
CA GLU A 18 17.35 4.53 1.06
C GLU A 18 18.61 3.66 0.97
N GLU A 19 18.70 2.58 1.75
CA GLU A 19 19.87 1.67 1.73
C GLU A 19 19.84 0.75 0.50
N THR A 20 18.66 0.25 0.13
CA THR A 20 18.49 -0.71 -0.98
C THR A 20 17.95 -0.09 -2.26
N ASN A 21 17.54 1.18 -2.24
CA ASN A 21 16.77 1.87 -3.29
C ASN A 21 15.47 1.17 -3.70
N GLU A 22 14.95 0.28 -2.84
CA GLU A 22 13.71 -0.42 -3.10
C GLU A 22 12.51 0.48 -2.87
N LYS A 23 11.48 0.28 -3.68
CA LYS A 23 10.27 1.10 -3.68
C LYS A 23 9.07 0.21 -3.47
N ILE A 24 8.22 0.61 -2.54
CA ILE A 24 6.87 0.07 -2.37
C ILE A 24 5.91 1.19 -2.72
N GLU A 25 5.07 0.95 -3.73
CA GLU A 25 4.05 1.90 -4.17
C GLU A 25 2.66 1.42 -3.74
N ILE A 26 1.91 2.32 -3.12
CA ILE A 26 0.54 2.09 -2.65
C ILE A 26 -0.36 3.07 -3.38
N THR A 27 -1.23 2.57 -4.26
CA THR A 27 -2.15 3.39 -5.06
C THR A 27 -3.58 3.16 -4.58
N LEU A 28 -4.32 4.25 -4.32
CA LEU A 28 -5.76 4.16 -4.12
C LEU A 28 -6.45 3.94 -5.47
N PHE A 29 -6.88 2.72 -5.74
CA PHE A 29 -7.38 2.34 -7.06
C PHE A 29 -8.83 2.76 -7.28
N ARG A 30 -9.74 2.44 -6.34
CA ARG A 30 -11.17 2.74 -6.50
C ARG A 30 -11.90 2.69 -5.16
N HIS A 31 -12.98 3.46 -5.03
CA HIS A 31 -14.00 3.23 -4.00
C HIS A 31 -14.94 2.11 -4.46
N GLU A 32 -15.22 1.17 -3.57
CA GLU A 32 -16.29 0.19 -3.76
C GLU A 32 -17.57 0.63 -3.04
N LEU A 33 -18.64 -0.15 -3.23
CA LEU A 33 -19.89 0.07 -2.54
C LEU A 33 -19.66 -0.05 -1.02
N LYS A 34 -20.35 0.77 -0.23
CA LYS A 34 -20.28 0.80 1.25
C LYS A 34 -19.02 1.42 1.87
N GLY A 35 -18.19 2.10 1.08
CA GLY A 35 -17.06 2.87 1.61
C GLY A 35 -15.74 2.10 1.71
N ASP A 36 -15.72 0.85 1.22
CA ASP A 36 -14.50 0.09 1.05
C ASP A 36 -13.60 0.73 -0.01
N ILE A 37 -12.28 0.62 0.18
CA ILE A 37 -11.28 1.17 -0.73
C ILE A 37 -10.47 0.03 -1.32
N ARG A 38 -10.49 -0.08 -2.64
CA ARG A 38 -9.52 -0.89 -3.37
C ARG A 38 -8.20 -0.18 -3.44
N MET A 39 -7.16 -0.84 -2.95
CA MET A 39 -5.77 -0.37 -3.03
C MET A 39 -4.97 -1.35 -3.88
N LYS A 40 -4.04 -0.81 -4.67
CA LYS A 40 -3.00 -1.59 -5.35
C LYS A 40 -1.70 -1.39 -4.58
N ILE A 41 -0.97 -2.47 -4.32
CA ILE A 41 0.34 -2.42 -3.68
C ILE A 41 1.34 -3.09 -4.62
N ASP A 42 2.27 -2.31 -5.14
CA ASP A 42 3.38 -2.80 -5.95
C ASP A 42 4.64 -2.81 -5.06
N ALA A 43 5.20 -4.01 -4.86
CA ALA A 43 6.42 -4.20 -4.08
C ALA A 43 7.36 -5.22 -4.77
N PRO A 44 8.67 -5.20 -4.46
CA PRO A 44 9.58 -6.24 -4.93
C PRO A 44 9.12 -7.64 -4.52
N LYS A 45 9.34 -8.64 -5.38
CA LYS A 45 8.85 -10.03 -5.19
C LYS A 45 9.32 -10.72 -3.90
N LYS A 46 10.36 -10.19 -3.25
CA LYS A 46 10.87 -10.72 -1.97
C LYS A 46 9.96 -10.39 -0.78
N TYR A 47 9.02 -9.45 -0.94
CA TYR A 47 8.05 -9.09 0.08
C TYR A 47 6.77 -9.92 -0.08
N ASN A 48 6.29 -10.47 1.03
CA ASN A 48 4.96 -11.05 1.11
C ASN A 48 3.98 -9.95 1.54
N ILE A 49 3.03 -9.62 0.67
CA ILE A 49 1.95 -8.67 0.98
C ILE A 49 0.78 -9.47 1.53
N LEU A 50 0.53 -9.32 2.82
CA LEU A 50 -0.54 -10.02 3.54
C LEU A 50 -1.56 -9.01 4.05
N ARG A 51 -2.83 -9.42 4.03
CA ARG A 51 -3.90 -8.70 4.74
C ARG A 51 -3.87 -9.14 6.21
N GLU A 52 -4.25 -8.25 7.11
CA GLU A 52 -4.15 -8.53 8.55
C GLU A 52 -4.94 -9.79 8.94
N GLU A 53 -6.12 -10.00 8.35
CA GLU A 53 -6.96 -11.17 8.61
C GLU A 53 -6.37 -12.52 8.17
N VAL A 54 -5.24 -12.53 7.45
CA VAL A 54 -4.55 -13.76 7.01
C VAL A 54 -3.21 -14.01 7.70
N ILE A 55 -2.81 -13.17 8.66
CA ILE A 55 -1.56 -13.36 9.41
C ILE A 55 -1.80 -14.41 10.51
N PRO A 56 -1.07 -15.54 10.52
CA PRO A 56 -1.22 -16.54 11.58
C PRO A 56 -0.69 -16.01 12.92
N GLU A 57 -1.37 -16.38 14.01
CA GLU A 57 -0.99 -16.07 15.41
C GLU A 57 0.34 -16.71 15.84
#